data_AF-A0A7W7RS89-F1
#
_entry.id   AF-A0A7W7RS89-F1
#
_cell.length_a   1.000
_cell.length_b   1.000
_cell.length_c   1.000
_cell.angle_alpha   90.00
_cell.angle_beta   90.00
_cell.angle_gamma   90.00
#
_symmetry.space_group_name_H-M   'P 1'
#
loop_
_entity.id
_entity.type
_entity.pdbx_description
1 polymer ?
#
loop_
_entity_poly.entity_id
_entity_poly.type
_entity_poly.pdbx_seq_one_letter_code
_entity_poly.pdbx_strand_id
1 'polypeptide(L)'
;MSASITQAEWRAWDQTYNIKPKSFAQLGIEGHWLLDGIDREGYQVVIRQVPAVPRFILLHGFARSYRRQAAARWQPKVPARRAGAS
;
A
#
# COMPACT_ATOMS: atom_id res chain seq x y z
N MET A 1 18.42 1.11 26.17
CA MET A 1 17.14 0.50 26.57
C MET A 1 16.15 0.70 25.44
N SER A 2 15.44 -0.34 25.00
CA SER A 2 14.33 -0.22 24.04
C SER A 2 13.03 -0.01 24.82
N ALA A 3 12.23 1.00 24.44
CA ALA A 3 10.90 1.22 24.98
C ALA A 3 9.88 0.64 23.99
N SER A 4 8.94 -0.17 24.50
CA SER A 4 7.82 -0.68 23.70
C SER A 4 6.58 0.18 23.94
N ILE A 5 5.81 0.43 22.88
CA ILE A 5 4.51 1.08 22.97
C ILE A 5 3.41 0.02 23.09
N THR A 6 2.33 0.36 23.76
CA THR A 6 1.11 -0.44 23.83
C THR A 6 0.37 -0.45 22.49
N GLN A 7 -0.53 -1.43 22.30
CA GLN A 7 -1.41 -1.47 21.12
C GLN A 7 -2.29 -0.22 21.00
N ALA A 8 -2.70 0.37 22.14
CA ALA A 8 -3.52 1.58 22.17
C ALA A 8 -2.73 2.80 21.69
N GLU A 9 -1.50 2.96 22.18
CA GLU A 9 -0.59 4.03 21.74
C GLU A 9 -0.24 3.91 20.26
N TRP A 10 0.04 2.67 19.80
CA TRP A 10 0.26 2.41 18.38
C TRP A 10 -0.95 2.82 17.52
N ARG A 11 -2.17 2.43 17.93
CA ARG A 11 -3.39 2.81 17.20
C ARG A 11 -3.62 4.33 17.20
N ALA A 12 -3.36 4.99 18.32
CA ALA A 12 -3.52 6.44 18.42
C ALA A 12 -2.53 7.18 17.50
N TRP A 13 -1.28 6.72 17.46
CA TRP A 13 -0.27 7.24 16.55
C TRP A 13 -0.66 7.00 15.08
N ASP A 14 -1.08 5.78 14.73
CA ASP A 14 -1.46 5.42 13.37
C ASP A 14 -2.66 6.24 12.87
N GLN A 15 -3.67 6.44 13.73
CA GLN A 15 -4.80 7.31 13.44
C GLN A 15 -4.37 8.76 13.17
N THR A 16 -3.43 9.27 13.96
CA THR A 16 -3.00 10.67 13.91
C THR A 16 -2.16 10.97 12.67
N TYR A 17 -1.24 10.08 12.33
CA TYR A 17 -0.21 10.36 11.33
C TYR A 17 -0.40 9.62 10.01
N ASN A 18 -1.03 8.45 10.00
CA ASN A 18 -1.12 7.61 8.79
C ASN A 18 -2.54 7.49 8.24
N ILE A 19 -3.58 7.66 9.05
CA ILE A 19 -4.97 7.46 8.61
C ILE A 19 -5.68 8.80 8.38
N LYS A 20 -5.92 9.61 9.43
CA LYS A 20 -6.70 10.86 9.34
C LYS A 20 -6.22 11.87 8.29
N PRO A 21 -4.90 12.09 8.07
CA PRO A 21 -4.47 13.10 7.11
C PRO A 21 -4.57 12.65 5.65
N LYS A 22 -4.90 11.38 5.38
CA LYS A 22 -4.92 10.83 4.02
C LYS A 22 -6.34 10.75 3.47
N SER A 23 -6.47 11.09 2.20
CA SER A 23 -7.71 10.83 1.46
C SER A 23 -7.96 9.34 1.32
N PHE A 24 -9.21 8.97 1.11
CA PHE A 24 -9.60 7.57 0.88
C PHE A 24 -8.86 6.94 -0.31
N ALA A 25 -8.58 7.72 -1.36
CA ALA A 25 -7.80 7.26 -2.51
C ALA A 25 -6.33 6.97 -2.16
N GLN A 26 -5.68 7.83 -1.35
CA GLN A 26 -4.32 7.58 -0.87
C GLN A 26 -4.27 6.31 -0.02
N LEU A 27 -5.20 6.15 0.91
CA LEU A 27 -5.33 4.93 1.72
C LEU A 27 -5.58 3.68 0.85
N GLY A 28 -6.38 3.81 -0.21
CA GLY A 28 -6.62 2.73 -1.16
C GLY A 28 -5.37 2.26 -1.92
N ILE A 29 -4.49 3.19 -2.28
CA ILE A 29 -3.23 2.89 -2.97
C ILE A 29 -2.19 2.32 -2.00
N GLU A 30 -2.00 2.95 -0.84
CA GLU A 30 -1.06 2.47 0.18
C GLU A 30 -1.48 1.11 0.74
N GLY A 31 -2.78 0.87 0.93
CA GLY A 31 -3.29 -0.43 1.35
C GLY A 31 -2.91 -1.53 0.36
N HIS A 32 -2.95 -1.27 -0.95
CA HIS A 32 -2.46 -2.26 -1.92
C HIS A 32 -0.95 -2.44 -1.89
N TRP A 33 -0.19 -1.38 -1.62
CA TRP A 33 1.25 -1.49 -1.44
C TRP A 33 1.61 -2.39 -0.26
N LEU A 34 0.91 -2.24 0.87
CA LEU A 34 1.09 -3.12 2.03
C LEU A 34 0.75 -4.58 1.73
N LEU A 35 -0.25 -4.83 0.88
CA LEU A 35 -0.69 -6.17 0.50
C LEU A 35 0.16 -6.80 -0.62
N ASP A 36 1.06 -6.05 -1.25
CA ASP A 36 1.83 -6.52 -2.40
C ASP A 36 3.02 -7.38 -1.98
N GLY A 37 3.10 -8.60 -2.50
CA GLY A 37 4.22 -9.51 -2.23
C GLY A 37 4.28 -10.11 -0.82
N ILE A 38 3.33 -9.82 0.07
CA ILE A 38 3.27 -10.42 1.40
C ILE A 38 2.63 -11.81 1.36
N ASP A 39 2.92 -12.61 2.37
CA ASP A 39 2.34 -13.94 2.53
C ASP A 39 0.88 -13.89 2.99
N ARG A 40 0.24 -15.06 3.04
CA ARG A 40 -1.18 -15.18 3.40
C ARG A 40 -1.46 -14.71 4.83
N GLU A 41 -0.54 -14.94 5.75
CA GLU A 41 -0.69 -14.56 7.16
C GLU A 41 -0.63 -13.04 7.31
N GLY A 42 0.38 -12.40 6.72
CA GLY A 42 0.48 -10.94 6.67
C GLY A 42 -0.73 -10.32 6.00
N TYR A 43 -1.22 -10.92 4.91
CA TYR A 43 -2.44 -10.46 4.24
C TYR A 43 -3.64 -10.42 5.21
N GLN A 44 -3.84 -11.48 5.99
CA GLN A 44 -4.93 -11.55 6.96
C GLN A 44 -4.79 -10.50 8.07
N VAL A 45 -3.57 -10.23 8.53
CA VAL A 45 -3.30 -9.19 9.53
C VAL A 45 -3.74 -7.83 9.00
N VAL A 46 -3.30 -7.46 7.79
CA VAL A 46 -3.60 -6.13 7.20
C VAL A 46 -5.10 -5.95 6.95
N ILE A 47 -5.77 -6.91 6.30
CA ILE A 47 -7.19 -6.75 5.95
C ILE A 47 -8.11 -6.70 7.18
N ARG A 48 -7.70 -7.25 8.33
CA ARG A 48 -8.50 -7.23 9.57
C ARG A 48 -8.50 -5.86 10.25
N GLN A 49 -7.52 -5.00 9.94
CA GLN A 49 -7.47 -3.62 10.43
C GLN A 49 -8.47 -2.70 9.74
N VAL A 50 -9.00 -3.11 8.58
CA VAL A 50 -9.87 -2.29 7.74
C VAL A 50 -11.35 -2.64 8.00
N PRO A 51 -12.22 -1.66 8.30
CA PRO A 51 -13.65 -1.91 8.43
C PRO A 51 -14.26 -2.52 7.15
N ALA A 52 -15.35 -3.29 7.29
CA ALA A 52 -15.85 -4.15 6.20
C ALA A 52 -16.14 -3.41 4.88
N VAL A 53 -16.80 -2.26 4.93
CA VAL A 53 -17.14 -1.47 3.73
C VAL A 53 -15.90 -0.86 3.07
N PRO A 54 -15.03 -0.10 3.78
CA PRO A 54 -13.73 0.32 3.25
C PRO A 54 -12.89 -0.81 2.68
N ARG A 55 -12.88 -1.99 3.34
CA ARG A 55 -12.16 -3.17 2.87
C ARG A 55 -12.69 -3.68 1.54
N PHE A 56 -14.02 -3.73 1.36
CA PHE A 56 -14.61 -4.11 0.08
C PHE A 56 -14.14 -3.17 -1.04
N ILE A 57 -14.16 -1.86 -0.80
CA ILE A 57 -13.72 -0.88 -1.80
C ILE A 57 -12.21 -0.97 -2.04
N LEU A 58 -11.40 -1.21 -0.99
CA LEU A 58 -9.98 -1.48 -1.14
C LEU A 58 -9.78 -2.65 -2.10
N LEU A 59 -10.37 -3.81 -1.82
CA LEU A 59 -10.13 -5.03 -2.61
C LEU A 59 -10.62 -4.95 -4.06
N HIS A 60 -11.69 -4.19 -4.33
CA HIS A 60 -12.34 -4.19 -5.65
C HIS A 60 -12.15 -2.90 -6.45
N GLY A 61 -11.91 -1.77 -5.79
CA GLY A 61 -11.88 -0.44 -6.44
C GLY A 61 -10.50 0.03 -6.88
N PHE A 62 -9.45 -0.28 -6.12
CA PHE A 62 -8.12 0.32 -6.34
C PHE A 62 -7.09 -0.60 -7.00
N ALA A 63 -7.37 -1.90 -7.11
CA ALA A 63 -6.40 -2.90 -7.55
C ALA A 63 -5.81 -2.62 -8.95
N ARG A 64 -6.65 -2.20 -9.91
CA ARG A 64 -6.20 -1.88 -11.27
C ARG A 64 -5.29 -0.65 -11.29
N SER A 65 -5.67 0.41 -10.57
CA SER A 65 -4.87 1.64 -10.49
C SER A 65 -3.52 1.37 -9.82
N TYR A 66 -3.53 0.63 -8.71
CA TYR A 66 -2.32 0.22 -8.02
C TYR A 66 -1.38 -0.57 -8.95
N ARG A 67 -1.86 -1.63 -9.62
CA ARG A 67 -1.03 -2.44 -10.53
C ARG A 67 -0.36 -1.60 -11.62
N ARG A 68 -1.05 -0.62 -12.19
CA ARG A 68 -0.47 0.29 -13.18
C ARG A 68 0.66 1.14 -12.58
N GLN A 69 0.45 1.69 -11.38
CA GLN A 69 1.45 2.51 -10.70
C GLN A 69 2.66 1.69 -10.23
N ALA A 70 2.42 0.48 -9.71
CA ALA A 70 3.48 -0.45 -9.33
C ALA A 70 4.32 -0.84 -10.55
N ALA A 71 3.67 -1.23 -11.65
CA ALA A 71 4.37 -1.56 -12.88
C ALA A 71 5.17 -0.37 -13.42
N ALA A 72 4.65 0.86 -13.38
CA ALA A 72 5.40 2.05 -13.81
C ALA A 72 6.63 2.34 -12.93
N ARG A 73 6.58 2.00 -11.64
CA ARG A 73 7.69 2.20 -10.69
C ARG A 73 8.76 1.11 -10.78
N TRP A 74 8.34 -0.13 -10.97
CA TRP A 74 9.20 -1.31 -10.86
C TRP A 74 9.55 -1.97 -12.20
N GLN A 75 8.97 -1.54 -13.33
CA GLN A 75 9.44 -2.01 -14.63
C GLN A 75 10.88 -1.55 -14.86
N PRO A 76 11.78 -2.45 -15.30
CA PRO A 76 13.11 -2.05 -15.71
C PRO A 76 12.97 -0.99 -16.81
N LYS A 77 13.61 0.18 -16.62
CA LYS A 77 13.79 1.12 -17.73
C LYS A 77 14.65 0.41 -18.75
N VAL A 78 14.06 -0.18 -19.80
CA VAL A 78 14.81 -0.66 -20.95
C VAL A 78 15.51 0.56 -21.53
N PRO A 79 16.85 0.66 -21.50
CA PRO A 79 17.53 1.79 -22.13
C PRO A 79 17.13 1.77 -23.60
N ALA A 80 16.66 2.90 -24.14
CA ALA A 80 16.46 3.04 -25.56
C ALA A 80 17.80 2.69 -26.23
N ARG A 81 17.83 1.59 -26.99
CA ARG A 81 18.98 1.25 -27.82
C ARG A 81 19.22 2.47 -28.70
N ARG A 82 20.35 3.17 -28.50
CA ARG A 82 20.78 4.21 -29.44
C ARG A 82 20.84 3.52 -30.80
N ALA A 83 19.91 3.86 -31.68
CA ALA A 83 20.01 3.46 -33.07
C ALA A 83 21.35 4.02 -33.55
N GLY A 84 22.26 3.13 -33.93
CA GLY A 84 23.56 3.51 -34.43
C GLY A 84 23.38 4.47 -35.59
N ALA A 85 24.08 5.60 -35.52
CA ALA A 85 24.33 6.42 -36.68
C ALA A 85 25.08 5.55 -37.70
N SER A 86 24.56 5.52 -38.92
CA SER A 86 25.29 5.14 -40.14
C SER A 86 24.92 6.17 -41.18
#